data_AF-X1MZU7-F1
#
_entry.id   AF-X1MZU7-F1
#
_cell.length_a   1.000
_cell.length_b   1.000
_cell.length_c   1.000
_cell.angle_alpha   90.00
_cell.angle_beta   90.00
_cell.angle_gamma   90.00
#
_symmetry.space_group_name_H-M   'P 1'
#
loop_
_entity.id
_entity.type
_entity.pdbx_description
1 polymer ?
#
loop_
_entity_poly.entity_id
_entity_poly.type
_entity_poly.pdbx_seq_one_letter_code
_entity_poly.pdbx_strand_id
1 'polypeptide(L)'
;MNTLLIIGILITAGFTFGELVEKLGLPRVTGYILAGVLLNPGIFHFIPLEFVEATEPVTNVALAILTFAVGGTLAVAPLRELGKGIAFIALGEAELAALAVTIGALVTLPFLIHL
;
A
#
# COMPACT_ATOMS: atom_id res chain seq x y z
N MET A 1 -4.71 21.16 -13.90
CA MET A 1 -3.28 21.25 -13.54
C MET A 1 -2.48 20.37 -14.48
N ASN A 2 -1.24 20.71 -14.84
CA ASN A 2 -0.44 19.88 -15.75
C ASN A 2 -0.09 18.54 -15.07
N THR A 3 -0.24 17.42 -15.77
CA THR A 3 0.10 16.05 -15.32
C THR A 3 1.50 15.96 -14.72
N LEU A 4 2.48 16.61 -15.33
CA LEU A 4 3.87 16.62 -14.86
C LEU A 4 4.00 17.28 -13.48
N LEU A 5 3.24 18.36 -13.26
CA LEU A 5 3.22 19.06 -11.97
C LEU A 5 2.56 18.19 -10.89
N ILE A 6 1.46 17.48 -11.23
CA ILE A 6 0.80 16.55 -10.29
C ILE A 6 1.79 15.46 -9.85
N ILE A 7 2.49 14.84 -10.81
CA ILE A 7 3.48 13.80 -10.52
C ILE A 7 4.63 14.36 -9.67
N GLY A 8 5.15 15.54 -10.02
CA GLY A 8 6.20 16.19 -9.24
C GLY A 8 5.79 16.44 -7.80
N ILE A 9 4.55 16.88 -7.58
CA ILE A 9 3.99 17.10 -6.24
C ILE A 9 3.82 15.78 -5.49
N LEU A 10 3.29 14.73 -6.14
CA LEU A 10 3.13 13.41 -5.54
C LEU A 10 4.48 12.83 -5.07
N ILE A 11 5.50 12.88 -5.93
CA ILE A 11 6.84 12.36 -5.60
C ILE A 11 7.47 13.19 -4.47
N THR A 12 7.40 14.53 -4.58
CA THR A 12 8.03 15.43 -3.59
C THR A 12 7.34 15.32 -2.23
N ALA A 13 6.01 15.32 -2.20
CA ALA A 13 5.24 15.17 -0.97
C ALA A 13 5.46 13.77 -0.37
N GLY A 14 5.37 12.70 -1.16
CA GLY A 14 5.65 11.34 -0.70
C GLY A 14 7.03 11.23 -0.07
N PHE A 15 8.08 11.69 -0.76
CA PHE A 15 9.44 11.68 -0.24
C PHE A 15 9.56 12.49 1.06
N THR A 16 9.04 13.72 1.08
CA THR A 16 9.14 14.62 2.24
C THR A 16 8.45 14.02 3.47
N PHE A 17 7.21 13.54 3.31
CA PHE A 17 6.48 12.92 4.42
C PHE A 17 7.09 11.59 4.84
N GLY A 18 7.63 10.79 3.90
CA GLY A 18 8.36 9.57 4.21
C GLY A 18 9.57 9.83 5.12
N GLU A 19 10.40 10.81 4.77
CA GLU A 19 11.57 11.22 5.57
C GLU A 19 11.17 11.83 6.93
N LEU A 20 10.10 12.61 6.97
CA LEU A 20 9.60 13.18 8.23
C LEU A 20 9.12 12.09 9.20
N VAL A 21 8.37 11.11 8.69
CA VAL A 21 7.81 10.02 9.51
C VAL A 21 8.88 9.03 9.95
N GLU A 22 9.89 8.79 9.11
CA GLU A 22 11.06 8.00 9.49
C GLU A 22 11.85 8.65 10.64
N LYS A 23 12.00 9.98 10.65
CA LYS A 23 12.62 10.71 11.77
C LYS A 23 11.86 10.55 13.09
N LEU A 24 10.57 10.21 13.03
CA LEU A 24 9.74 9.90 14.19
C LEU A 24 9.81 8.42 14.59
N GLY A 25 10.61 7.59 13.90
CA GLY A 25 10.79 6.17 14.17
C GLY A 25 9.76 5.24 13.51
N LEU A 26 8.95 5.77 12.58
CA LEU A 26 7.91 5.02 11.88
C LEU A 26 8.38 4.62 10.47
N PRO A 27 7.80 3.56 9.86
CA PRO A 27 8.13 3.19 8.48
C PRO A 27 7.81 4.32 7.49
N ARG A 28 8.69 4.54 6.51
CA ARG A 28 8.49 5.57 5.44
C ARG A 28 7.14 5.42 4.72
N VAL A 29 6.65 4.20 4.55
CA VAL A 29 5.35 3.89 3.92
C VAL A 29 4.20 4.60 4.64
N THR A 30 4.27 4.73 5.96
CA THR A 30 3.28 5.50 6.73
C THR A 30 3.26 6.98 6.29
N GLY A 31 4.42 7.58 6.03
CA GLY A 31 4.51 8.93 5.46
C GLY A 31 3.93 9.05 4.05
N TYR A 32 4.14 8.05 3.19
CA TYR A 32 3.55 8.04 1.85
C TYR A 32 2.01 8.02 1.90
N ILE A 33 1.44 7.22 2.82
CA ILE A 33 -0.01 7.17 3.04
C ILE A 33 -0.52 8.52 3.53
N LEU A 34 0.15 9.15 4.49
CA LEU A 34 -0.24 10.47 4.98
C LEU A 34 -0.20 11.54 3.88
N ALA A 35 0.82 11.55 3.04
CA ALA A 35 0.88 12.43 1.88
C ALA A 35 -0.30 12.18 0.92
N GLY A 36 -0.64 10.92 0.65
CA GLY A 36 -1.80 10.55 -0.18
C GLY A 36 -3.14 10.99 0.40
N VAL A 37 -3.32 10.84 1.72
CA VAL A 37 -4.51 11.34 2.42
C VAL A 37 -4.60 12.86 2.32
N LEU A 38 -3.51 13.58 2.56
CA LEU A 38 -3.47 15.04 2.42
C LEU A 38 -3.68 15.52 1.00
N LEU A 39 -3.25 14.76 0.00
CA LEU A 39 -3.41 15.10 -1.42
C LEU A 39 -4.70 14.54 -2.03
N ASN A 40 -5.59 13.98 -1.20
CA ASN A 40 -6.84 13.38 -1.66
C ASN A 40 -7.71 14.42 -2.39
N PRO A 41 -8.28 14.07 -3.57
CA PRO A 41 -9.16 14.96 -4.31
C PRO A 41 -10.34 15.51 -3.50
N GLY A 42 -10.88 14.73 -2.55
CA GLY A 42 -12.03 15.13 -1.73
C GLY A 42 -11.71 16.12 -0.61
N ILE A 43 -10.43 16.33 -0.26
CA ILE A 43 -10.04 17.28 0.80
C ILE A 43 -9.71 18.63 0.19
N PHE A 44 -8.68 18.71 -0.65
CA PHE A 44 -8.18 19.97 -1.20
C PHE A 44 -8.55 20.21 -2.67
N HIS A 45 -9.17 19.23 -3.35
CA HIS A 45 -9.57 19.32 -4.77
C HIS A 45 -8.43 19.72 -5.74
N PHE A 46 -7.19 19.54 -5.29
CA PHE A 46 -5.99 19.97 -6.00
C PHE A 46 -5.54 18.96 -7.06
N ILE A 47 -5.80 17.67 -6.81
CA ILE A 47 -5.59 16.57 -7.76
C ILE A 47 -6.95 16.19 -8.37
N PRO A 48 -7.11 16.22 -9.71
CA PRO A 48 -8.34 15.77 -10.38
C PRO A 48 -8.60 14.28 -10.16
N LEU A 49 -9.86 13.88 -10.03
CA LEU A 49 -10.23 12.47 -9.85
C LEU A 49 -9.85 11.64 -11.08
N GLU A 50 -9.99 12.20 -12.27
CA GLU A 50 -9.67 11.56 -13.54
C GLU A 50 -8.17 11.22 -13.64
N PHE A 51 -7.31 12.01 -12.97
CA PHE A 51 -5.88 11.70 -12.89
C PHE A 51 -5.64 10.44 -12.05
N VAL A 52 -6.35 10.29 -10.92
CA VAL A 52 -6.20 9.12 -10.04
C VAL A 52 -6.58 7.85 -10.80
N GLU A 53 -7.72 7.85 -11.48
CA GLU A 53 -8.17 6.73 -12.31
C GLU A 53 -7.21 6.44 -13.47
N ALA A 54 -6.75 7.47 -14.19
CA ALA A 54 -5.81 7.31 -15.29
C ALA A 54 -4.43 6.75 -14.86
N THR A 55 -4.07 6.88 -13.57
CA THR A 55 -2.79 6.37 -13.04
C THR A 55 -2.84 4.92 -12.54
N GLU A 56 -4.00 4.25 -12.58
CA GLU A 56 -4.11 2.84 -12.18
C GLU A 56 -3.10 1.92 -12.90
N PRO A 57 -2.89 2.01 -14.24
CA PRO A 57 -1.89 1.19 -14.92
C PRO A 57 -0.46 1.42 -14.42
N VAL A 58 -0.14 2.67 -14.05
CA VAL A 58 1.17 3.04 -13.52
C VAL A 58 1.39 2.40 -12.15
N THR A 59 0.38 2.43 -11.28
CA THR A 59 0.40 1.75 -9.98
C THR A 59 0.62 0.25 -10.15
N ASN A 60 -0.09 -0.39 -11.09
CA ASN A 60 0.06 -1.82 -11.36
C ASN A 60 1.48 -2.17 -11.82
N VAL A 61 2.07 -1.38 -12.72
CA VAL A 61 3.46 -1.57 -13.15
C VAL A 61 4.44 -1.38 -11.99
N ALA A 62 4.23 -0.36 -11.15
CA ALA A 62 5.07 -0.11 -9.99
C ALA A 62 5.02 -1.28 -8.98
N LEU A 63 3.83 -1.81 -8.70
CA LEU A 63 3.65 -2.98 -7.83
C LEU A 63 4.27 -4.25 -8.43
N ALA A 64 4.18 -4.43 -9.75
CA ALA A 64 4.82 -5.55 -10.44
C ALA A 64 6.35 -5.47 -10.33
N ILE A 65 6.93 -4.28 -10.54
CA ILE A 65 8.37 -4.06 -10.38
C ILE A 65 8.79 -4.30 -8.92
N LEU A 66 8.04 -3.80 -7.95
CA LEU A 66 8.34 -4.00 -6.52
C LEU A 66 8.29 -5.49 -6.16
N THR A 67 7.24 -6.19 -6.58
CA THR A 67 7.05 -7.63 -6.31
C THR A 67 8.14 -8.45 -6.98
N PHE A 68 8.50 -8.13 -8.23
CA PHE A 68 9.60 -8.78 -8.93
C PHE A 68 10.95 -8.52 -8.26
N ALA A 69 11.23 -7.28 -7.85
CA ALA A 69 12.47 -6.92 -7.17
C ALA A 69 12.61 -7.66 -5.84
N VAL A 70 11.57 -7.67 -5.01
CA VAL A 70 11.54 -8.41 -3.75
C VAL A 70 11.68 -9.91 -4.01
N GLY A 71 10.93 -10.47 -4.96
CA GLY A 71 11.02 -11.88 -5.33
C GLY A 71 12.40 -12.28 -5.85
N GLY A 72 13.08 -11.40 -6.59
CA GLY A 72 14.43 -11.61 -7.12
C GLY A 72 15.52 -11.66 -6.04
N THR A 73 15.25 -11.17 -4.82
CA THR A 73 16.17 -11.30 -3.68
C THR A 73 16.09 -12.67 -2.99
N LEU A 74 15.12 -13.52 -3.34
CA LEU A 74 14.95 -14.83 -2.73
C LEU A 74 16.05 -15.80 -3.18
N ALA A 75 16.87 -16.25 -2.25
CA ALA A 75 17.88 -17.28 -2.50
C ALA A 75 17.26 -18.67 -2.56
N VAL A 76 17.57 -19.43 -3.62
CA VAL A 76 17.04 -20.79 -3.84
C VAL A 76 17.45 -21.77 -2.73
N ALA A 77 18.66 -21.63 -2.17
CA ALA A 77 19.15 -22.55 -1.14
C ALA A 77 18.31 -22.49 0.17
N PRO A 78 18.12 -21.32 0.82
CA PRO A 78 17.19 -21.18 1.95
C PRO A 78 15.75 -21.58 1.60
N LEU A 79 15.30 -21.27 0.39
CA LEU A 79 13.94 -21.62 -0.04
C LEU A 79 13.73 -23.13 -0.15
N ARG A 80 14.76 -23.91 -0.53
CA ARG A 80 14.65 -25.37 -0.56
C ARG A 80 14.59 -25.99 0.84
N GLU A 81 15.26 -25.39 1.81
CA GLU A 81 15.28 -25.86 3.20
C GLU A 81 14.00 -25.46 3.95
N LEU A 82 13.60 -24.20 3.82
CA LEU A 82 12.51 -23.60 4.62
C LEU A 82 11.20 -23.40 3.85
N GLY A 83 11.19 -23.61 2.52
CA GLY A 83 10.10 -23.18 1.65
C GLY A 83 8.74 -23.76 2.00
N LYS A 84 8.67 -25.02 2.46
CA LYS A 84 7.40 -25.61 2.92
C LYS A 84 6.84 -24.89 4.15
N GLY A 85 7.72 -24.53 5.09
CA GLY A 85 7.35 -23.77 6.29
C GLY A 85 6.91 -22.36 5.92
N ILE A 86 7.69 -21.67 5.09
CA ILE A 86 7.37 -20.32 4.59
C ILE A 86 6.02 -20.34 3.87
N ALA A 87 5.77 -21.30 2.98
CA ALA A 87 4.52 -21.41 2.24
C ALA A 87 3.33 -21.68 3.19
N PHE A 88 3.47 -22.58 4.16
CA PHE A 88 2.42 -22.86 5.13
C PHE A 88 2.10 -21.63 6.01
N ILE A 89 3.13 -20.94 6.49
CA ILE A 89 2.98 -19.71 7.29
C ILE A 89 2.32 -18.63 6.43
N ALA A 90 2.83 -18.35 5.23
CA ALA A 90 2.31 -17.29 4.37
C ALA A 90 0.87 -17.54 3.94
N LEU A 91 0.52 -18.78 3.53
CA LEU A 91 -0.85 -19.14 3.18
C LEU A 91 -1.76 -19.10 4.41
N GLY A 92 -1.31 -19.63 5.54
CA GLY A 92 -2.06 -19.59 6.79
C GLY A 92 -2.33 -18.16 7.25
N GLU A 93 -1.31 -17.32 7.33
CA GLU A 93 -1.43 -15.91 7.71
C GLU A 93 -2.32 -15.14 6.73
N ALA A 94 -2.12 -15.28 5.42
CA ALA A 94 -2.92 -14.57 4.43
C ALA A 94 -4.41 -14.96 4.48
N GLU A 95 -4.71 -16.27 4.42
CA GLU A 95 -6.09 -16.77 4.38
C GLU A 95 -6.80 -16.58 5.72
N LEU A 96 -6.16 -16.96 6.84
CA LEU A 96 -6.79 -16.83 8.15
C LEU A 96 -6.95 -15.37 8.56
N ALA A 97 -6.00 -14.47 8.24
CA ALA A 97 -6.19 -13.04 8.50
C ALA A 97 -7.32 -12.47 7.65
N ALA A 98 -7.39 -12.82 6.36
CA ALA A 98 -8.48 -12.38 5.48
C ALA A 98 -9.84 -12.86 5.99
N LEU A 99 -9.96 -14.13 6.37
CA LEU A 99 -11.19 -14.71 6.93
C LEU A 99 -11.55 -14.06 8.27
N ALA A 100 -10.59 -13.91 9.19
CA ALA A 100 -10.82 -13.33 10.50
C ALA A 100 -11.27 -11.86 10.40
N VAL A 101 -10.61 -11.06 9.56
CA VAL A 101 -10.99 -9.66 9.32
C VAL A 101 -12.37 -9.59 8.65
N THR A 102 -12.65 -10.44 7.67
CA THR A 102 -13.94 -10.46 6.97
C THR A 102 -15.09 -10.85 7.90
N ILE A 103 -14.93 -11.91 8.69
CA ILE A 103 -15.92 -12.36 9.67
C ILE A 103 -16.09 -11.30 10.77
N GLY A 104 -14.98 -10.77 11.29
CA GLY A 104 -15.00 -9.72 12.30
C GLY A 104 -15.73 -8.47 11.80
N ALA A 105 -15.46 -8.04 10.57
CA ALA A 105 -16.16 -6.93 9.94
C ALA A 105 -17.65 -7.25 9.76
N LEU A 106 -18.02 -8.42 9.23
CA LEU A 106 -19.43 -8.84 9.05
C LEU A 106 -20.20 -8.86 10.37
N VAL A 107 -19.57 -9.30 11.45
CA VAL A 107 -20.21 -9.35 12.78
C VAL A 107 -20.29 -7.96 13.39
N THR A 108 -19.26 -7.11 13.26
CA THR A 108 -19.20 -5.81 13.96
C THR A 108 -19.83 -4.64 13.20
N LEU A 109 -19.80 -4.65 11.86
CA LEU A 109 -20.37 -3.60 11.01
C LEU A 109 -21.86 -3.30 11.32
N PRO A 110 -22.74 -4.30 11.52
CA PRO A 110 -24.15 -4.04 11.86
C PRO A 110 -24.35 -3.30 13.19
N PHE A 111 -23.40 -3.40 14.13
CA PHE A 111 -23.47 -2.69 15.41
C PHE A 111 -22.89 -1.26 15.32
N LEU A 112 -21.91 -1.06 14.44
CA LEU A 112 -21.24 0.24 14.21
C LEU A 112 -22.04 1.15 13.28
N ILE A 113 -22.60 0.57 12.22
CA ILE A 113 -23.46 1.25 11.27
C ILE A 113 -24.87 0.86 11.69
N HIS A 114 -25.55 1.73 12.44
CA HIS A 114 -26.96 1.54 12.80
C HIS A 114 -27.79 1.35 11.52
N LEU A 115 -28.00 0.09 11.12
CA LEU A 115 -28.98 -0.31 10.12
C LEU A 115 -30.27 -0.73 10.83
#